data_AF-A0A069QGZ1-F1
#
_entry.id   AF-A0A069QGZ1-F1
#
_cell.length_a   1.000
_cell.length_b   1.000
_cell.length_c   1.000
_cell.angle_alpha   90.00
_cell.angle_beta   90.00
_cell.angle_gamma   90.00
#
_symmetry.space_group_name_H-M   'P 1'
#
loop_
_entity.id
_entity.type
_entity.pdbx_description
1 polymer ?
#
loop_
_entity_poly.entity_id
_entity_poly.type
_entity_poly.pdbx_seq_one_letter_code
_entity_poly.pdbx_strand_id
1 'polypeptide(L)'
;SWRENALFEERKKNIINERAMKILVILALTLLACTRGSAQADSAYHQETQDLVQYLDVRDFEVSQNCLGDYEFQAGDRSIRQYEMYDSDKKFVGYVEESKELHTPYSYYYNYDTKGRLRYLSVSFDGVSIGNSYRYDSLGCITEIKDYSRPYKFKLNNLIEKMSSEYRCDLLNKRRLVSVHRSEGERDLKKPWYSVFYLENERSHYGDRYLIDGTTGETLYVLKHEEWNECGSGDLSDFYTTAKGLPTSIEGKYLYELNKKKQAQKKKGAKKKVGRR
;
A
#
# COMPACT_ATOMS: atom_id res chain seq x y z
N SER A 1 47.02 -8.78 6.35
CA SER A 1 47.84 -9.25 7.50
C SER A 1 46.95 -9.98 8.50
N TRP A 2 47.38 -11.08 9.13
CA TRP A 2 46.58 -11.80 10.16
C TRP A 2 46.08 -10.88 11.30
N ARG A 3 46.78 -9.77 11.53
CA ARG A 3 46.38 -8.72 12.49
C ARG A 3 45.15 -7.91 12.04
N GLU A 4 44.91 -7.75 10.75
CA GLU A 4 43.76 -6.99 10.22
C GLU A 4 42.46 -7.82 10.30
N ASN A 5 42.53 -9.13 10.06
CA ASN A 5 41.40 -10.03 10.26
C ASN A 5 41.02 -10.15 11.74
N ALA A 6 42.01 -10.20 12.64
CA ALA A 6 41.75 -10.20 14.08
C ALA A 6 41.05 -8.91 14.55
N LEU A 7 41.49 -7.74 14.04
CA LEU A 7 40.87 -6.44 14.32
C LEU A 7 39.47 -6.28 13.70
N PHE A 8 39.17 -7.00 12.61
CA PHE A 8 37.83 -7.02 12.00
C PHE A 8 36.86 -7.87 12.83
N GLU A 9 37.27 -9.07 13.24
CA GLU A 9 36.46 -9.95 14.08
C GLU A 9 36.23 -9.37 15.48
N GLU A 10 37.23 -8.71 16.07
CA GLU A 10 37.10 -8.03 17.35
C GLU A 10 36.12 -6.84 17.28
N ARG A 11 36.14 -6.08 16.18
CA ARG A 11 35.16 -5.01 15.92
C ARG A 11 33.74 -5.56 15.74
N LYS A 12 33.59 -6.65 15.01
CA LYS A 12 32.29 -7.32 14.79
C LYS A 12 31.70 -7.81 16.11
N LYS A 13 32.53 -8.39 16.98
CA LYS A 13 32.15 -8.85 18.32
C LYS A 13 31.75 -7.71 19.25
N ASN A 14 32.45 -6.58 19.20
CA ASN A 14 32.10 -5.38 19.97
C ASN A 14 30.78 -4.76 19.52
N ILE A 15 30.50 -4.71 18.21
CA ILE A 15 29.21 -4.24 17.67
C ILE A 15 28.05 -5.16 18.11
N ILE A 16 28.26 -6.48 18.08
CA ILE A 16 27.26 -7.45 18.56
C ILE A 16 26.99 -7.28 20.06
N ASN A 17 28.03 -7.07 20.87
CA ASN A 17 27.90 -6.84 22.31
C ASN A 17 27.22 -5.51 22.65
N GLU A 18 27.47 -4.45 21.88
CA GLU A 18 26.79 -3.16 22.04
C GLU A 18 25.30 -3.26 21.67
N ARG A 19 24.99 -3.99 20.59
CA ARG A 19 23.60 -4.31 20.19
C ARG A 19 22.90 -5.16 21.26
N ALA A 20 23.57 -6.16 21.83
CA ALA A 20 23.02 -7.01 22.89
C ALA A 20 22.78 -6.23 24.19
N MET A 21 23.69 -5.32 24.59
CA MET A 21 23.47 -4.45 25.74
C MET A 21 22.32 -3.47 25.54
N LYS A 22 22.17 -2.88 24.34
CA LYS A 22 21.03 -2.02 24.01
C LYS A 22 19.71 -2.78 24.09
N ILE A 23 19.64 -4.03 23.61
CA ILE A 23 18.47 -4.90 23.71
C ILE A 23 18.15 -5.25 25.18
N LEU A 24 19.16 -5.53 26.01
CA LEU A 24 18.99 -5.83 27.44
C LEU A 24 18.45 -4.62 28.24
N VAL A 25 18.92 -3.41 27.95
CA VAL A 25 18.41 -2.17 28.58
C VAL A 25 16.95 -1.92 28.17
N ILE A 26 16.58 -2.21 26.92
CA ILE A 26 15.21 -2.08 26.43
C ILE A 26 14.26 -3.09 27.11
N LEU A 27 14.69 -4.35 27.27
CA LEU A 27 13.91 -5.39 27.95
C LEU A 27 13.73 -5.12 29.46
N ALA A 28 14.69 -4.47 30.11
CA ALA A 28 14.58 -4.09 31.52
C ALA A 28 13.57 -2.95 31.75
N LEU A 29 13.41 -2.05 30.77
CA LEU A 29 12.47 -0.92 30.85
C LEU A 29 11.02 -1.35 30.58
N THR A 30 10.79 -2.36 29.74
CA THR A 30 9.44 -2.88 29.45
C THR A 30 8.83 -3.66 30.63
N LEU A 31 9.66 -4.33 31.44
CA LEU A 31 9.18 -5.07 32.62
C LEU A 31 8.71 -4.16 33.78
N LEU A 32 9.15 -2.90 33.85
CA LEU A 32 8.67 -1.93 34.84
C LEU A 32 7.30 -1.32 34.50
N ALA A 33 6.86 -1.38 33.24
CA ALA A 33 5.62 -0.76 32.78
C ALA A 33 4.37 -1.66 32.91
N CYS A 34 4.53 -2.96 33.19
CA CYS A 34 3.43 -3.92 33.22
C CYS A 34 2.58 -3.92 34.50
N THR A 35 2.67 -2.91 35.37
CA THR A 35 1.79 -2.75 36.54
C THR A 35 0.96 -1.47 36.45
N ARG A 36 0.03 -1.38 35.49
CA ARG A 36 -1.20 -0.56 35.56
C ARG A 36 -2.10 -0.88 34.35
N GLY A 37 -3.35 -1.24 34.63
CA GLY A 37 -4.23 -1.93 33.70
C GLY A 37 -5.13 -1.07 32.83
N SER A 38 -5.67 -1.78 31.82
CA SER A 38 -6.97 -1.68 31.14
C SER A 38 -7.38 -0.43 30.32
N ALA A 39 -7.76 -0.76 29.08
CA ALA A 39 -8.83 -0.19 28.24
C ALA A 39 -8.59 1.11 27.46
N GLN A 40 -8.05 0.97 26.24
CA GLN A 40 -8.46 1.67 25.00
C GLN A 40 -7.56 1.20 23.84
N ALA A 41 -7.99 0.19 23.08
CA ALA A 41 -7.26 -0.30 21.91
C ALA A 41 -7.99 0.16 20.66
N ASP A 42 -7.62 1.33 20.12
CA ASP A 42 -7.92 1.71 18.73
C ASP A 42 -7.04 2.84 18.17
N SER A 43 -6.11 3.40 18.95
CA SER A 43 -5.07 4.33 18.44
C SER A 43 -3.66 4.04 18.94
N ALA A 44 -3.49 3.18 19.95
CA ALA A 44 -2.21 3.02 20.65
C ALA A 44 -1.20 2.09 19.94
N TYR A 45 -1.65 1.11 19.15
CA TYR A 45 -0.74 0.11 18.57
C TYR A 45 0.19 0.64 17.47
N HIS A 46 -0.08 1.83 16.92
CA HIS A 46 0.82 2.48 15.95
C HIS A 46 1.56 3.70 16.51
N GLN A 47 1.17 4.17 17.68
CA GLN A 47 1.69 5.42 18.24
C GLN A 47 2.86 5.19 19.22
N GLU A 48 2.91 4.05 19.91
CA GLU A 48 4.01 3.74 20.84
C GLU A 48 5.36 3.40 20.16
N THR A 49 5.38 3.20 18.84
CA THR A 49 6.60 3.03 18.04
C THR A 49 7.10 4.32 17.36
N GLN A 50 6.41 5.46 17.51
CA GLN A 50 6.69 6.69 16.74
C GLN A 50 7.76 7.62 17.35
N ASP A 51 8.29 7.35 18.54
CA ASP A 51 9.31 8.21 19.19
C ASP A 51 10.77 7.91 18.79
N LEU A 52 11.02 6.94 17.90
CA LEU A 52 12.30 6.85 17.21
C LEU A 52 12.17 7.44 15.82
N VAL A 53 12.77 8.62 15.60
CA VAL A 53 13.11 9.10 14.26
C VAL A 53 13.91 7.99 13.57
N GLN A 54 13.29 7.31 12.61
CA GLN A 54 13.95 6.27 11.82
C GLN A 54 15.13 6.92 11.09
N TYR A 55 16.33 6.39 11.31
CA TYR A 55 17.56 6.93 10.74
C TYR A 55 18.18 5.87 9.84
N LEU A 56 18.56 6.28 8.62
CA LEU A 56 19.29 5.43 7.69
C LEU A 56 20.78 5.46 8.05
N ASP A 57 21.38 4.29 8.28
CA ASP A 57 22.84 4.19 8.41
C ASP A 57 23.50 4.34 7.04
N VAL A 58 23.78 5.59 6.67
CA VAL A 58 24.38 5.95 5.37
C VAL A 58 25.68 5.20 5.11
N ARG A 59 26.50 4.95 6.14
CA ARG A 59 27.78 4.26 5.94
C ARG A 59 27.57 2.79 5.61
N ASP A 60 26.63 2.14 6.31
CA ASP A 60 26.27 0.75 6.04
C ASP A 60 25.70 0.61 4.62
N PHE A 61 24.86 1.56 4.21
CA PHE A 61 24.36 1.65 2.84
C PHE A 61 25.49 1.77 1.81
N GLU A 62 26.36 2.79 1.93
CA GLU A 62 27.46 3.07 0.97
C GLU A 62 28.40 1.87 0.75
N VAL A 63 28.67 1.07 1.79
CA VAL A 63 29.56 -0.10 1.66
C VAL A 63 28.84 -1.36 1.17
N SER A 64 27.50 -1.38 1.19
CA SER A 64 26.68 -2.54 0.87
C SER A 64 25.95 -2.44 -0.47
N GLN A 65 26.05 -1.29 -1.15
CA GLN A 65 25.47 -1.08 -2.47
C GLN A 65 26.00 -2.09 -3.50
N ASN A 66 25.11 -2.54 -4.38
CA ASN A 66 25.43 -3.30 -5.57
C ASN A 66 25.92 -2.37 -6.71
N CYS A 67 26.27 -2.95 -7.86
CA CYS A 67 26.77 -2.19 -9.01
C CYS A 67 25.76 -1.20 -9.64
N LEU A 68 24.48 -1.28 -9.27
CA LEU A 68 23.42 -0.38 -9.71
C LEU A 68 23.16 0.78 -8.72
N GLY A 69 23.86 0.80 -7.58
CA GLY A 69 23.68 1.82 -6.54
C GLY A 69 22.57 1.49 -5.53
N ASP A 70 22.05 0.26 -5.57
CA ASP A 70 20.99 -0.20 -4.67
C ASP A 70 21.57 -1.10 -3.57
N TYR A 71 20.99 -1.05 -2.37
CA TYR A 71 21.23 -2.04 -1.32
C TYR A 71 19.92 -2.78 -1.01
N GLU A 72 19.88 -4.08 -1.32
CA GLU A 72 18.72 -4.94 -1.12
C GLU A 72 19.03 -6.03 -0.09
N PHE A 73 18.15 -6.19 0.90
CA PHE A 73 18.28 -7.22 1.92
C PHE A 73 16.93 -7.58 2.53
N GLN A 74 16.88 -8.73 3.20
CA GLN A 74 15.72 -9.15 3.96
C GLN A 74 15.94 -8.91 5.46
N ALA A 75 14.96 -8.32 6.13
CA ALA A 75 14.95 -8.12 7.57
C ALA A 75 13.66 -8.69 8.16
N GLY A 76 13.75 -9.92 8.69
CA GLY A 76 12.57 -10.67 9.13
C GLY A 76 11.61 -10.93 7.96
N ASP A 77 10.33 -10.60 8.14
CA ASP A 77 9.27 -10.77 7.13
C ASP A 77 9.15 -9.58 6.16
N ARG A 78 10.23 -8.81 5.99
CA ARG A 78 10.28 -7.64 5.12
C ARG A 78 11.43 -7.73 4.13
N SER A 79 11.14 -7.39 2.88
CA SER A 79 12.12 -7.09 1.85
C SER A 79 12.40 -5.60 1.87
N ILE A 80 13.67 -5.21 1.98
CA ILE A 80 14.11 -3.83 2.03
C ILE A 80 14.97 -3.54 0.81
N ARG A 81 14.71 -2.40 0.16
CA ARG A 81 15.54 -1.82 -0.91
C ARG A 81 15.85 -0.38 -0.56
N GLN A 82 17.12 -0.04 -0.51
CA GLN A 82 17.62 1.31 -0.30
C GLN A 82 18.33 1.79 -1.56
N TYR A 83 18.18 3.07 -1.91
CA TYR A 83 18.83 3.66 -3.08
C TYR A 83 18.92 5.18 -2.95
N GLU A 84 19.76 5.80 -3.78
CA GLU A 84 19.96 7.25 -3.82
C GLU A 84 18.78 7.98 -4.50
N MET A 85 18.37 9.10 -3.91
CA MET A 85 17.34 9.97 -4.44
C MET A 85 17.97 11.16 -5.16
N TYR A 86 17.47 11.42 -6.37
CA TYR A 86 17.86 12.55 -7.20
C TYR A 86 16.66 13.44 -7.50
N ASP A 87 16.88 14.76 -7.54
CA ASP A 87 15.85 15.70 -8.00
C ASP A 87 15.72 15.70 -9.54
N SER A 88 14.84 16.55 -10.07
CA SER A 88 14.60 16.69 -11.51
C SER A 88 15.84 17.10 -12.30
N ASP A 89 16.80 17.77 -11.65
CA ASP A 89 18.06 18.21 -12.26
C ASP A 89 19.17 17.16 -12.09
N LYS A 90 18.79 15.94 -11.67
CA LYS A 90 19.71 14.83 -11.36
C LYS A 90 20.73 15.18 -10.28
N LYS A 91 20.39 16.10 -9.38
CA LYS A 91 21.22 16.40 -8.22
C LYS A 91 20.86 15.43 -7.10
N PHE A 92 21.88 14.86 -6.47
CA PHE A 92 21.71 14.02 -5.30
C PHE A 92 21.09 14.83 -4.15
N VAL A 93 19.97 14.33 -3.62
CA VAL A 93 19.19 15.02 -2.57
C VAL A 93 18.98 14.18 -1.31
N GLY A 94 19.33 12.90 -1.32
CA GLY A 94 19.22 12.02 -0.16
C GLY A 94 19.00 10.57 -0.56
N TYR A 95 18.28 9.83 0.26
CA TYR A 95 18.11 8.39 0.08
C TYR A 95 16.64 8.00 0.17
N VAL A 96 16.29 6.86 -0.42
CA VAL A 96 14.99 6.21 -0.30
C VAL A 96 15.17 4.83 0.33
N GLU A 97 14.23 4.43 1.18
CA GLU A 97 14.03 3.04 1.58
C GLU A 97 12.60 2.60 1.24
N GLU A 98 12.48 1.53 0.47
CA GLU A 98 11.25 0.78 0.29
C GLU A 98 11.30 -0.48 1.17
N SER A 99 10.33 -0.63 2.06
CA SER A 99 10.18 -1.81 2.90
C SER A 99 8.85 -2.48 2.60
N LYS A 100 8.88 -3.72 2.11
CA LYS A 100 7.70 -4.47 1.65
C LYS A 100 7.51 -5.68 2.54
N GLU A 101 6.33 -5.85 3.12
CA GLU A 101 6.00 -7.08 3.83
C GLU A 101 5.90 -8.25 2.83
N LEU A 102 6.47 -9.39 3.21
CA LEU A 102 6.56 -10.57 2.34
C LEU A 102 5.22 -11.28 2.19
N HIS A 103 4.41 -11.28 3.24
CA HIS A 103 3.18 -12.07 3.31
C HIS A 103 1.90 -11.25 3.20
N THR A 104 1.98 -9.94 3.46
CA THR A 104 0.84 -9.02 3.38
C THR A 104 1.05 -8.00 2.25
N PRO A 105 -0.01 -7.31 1.81
CA PRO A 105 0.12 -6.26 0.80
C PRO A 105 0.69 -4.94 1.34
N TYR A 106 1.09 -4.87 2.61
CA TYR A 106 1.61 -3.64 3.18
C TYR A 106 3.03 -3.33 2.69
N SER A 107 3.26 -2.05 2.41
CA SER A 107 4.59 -1.51 2.15
C SER A 107 4.77 -0.13 2.76
N TYR A 108 6.01 0.21 3.02
CA TYR A 108 6.44 1.44 3.66
C TYR A 108 7.46 2.11 2.77
N TYR A 109 7.36 3.42 2.69
CA TYR A 109 8.23 4.26 1.88
C TYR A 109 8.79 5.36 2.77
N TYR A 110 10.10 5.46 2.79
CA TYR A 110 10.85 6.42 3.58
C TYR A 110 11.78 7.21 2.68
N ASN A 111 11.79 8.53 2.83
CA ASN A 111 12.85 9.37 2.27
C ASN A 111 13.69 9.93 3.39
N TYR A 112 14.99 9.98 3.15
CA TYR A 112 15.98 10.52 4.06
C TYR A 112 16.74 11.66 3.37
N ASP A 113 17.25 12.60 4.15
CA ASP A 113 18.22 13.57 3.62
C ASP A 113 19.60 12.95 3.42
N THR A 114 20.55 13.74 2.91
CA THR A 114 21.94 13.32 2.68
C THR A 114 22.69 12.90 3.94
N LYS A 115 22.12 13.10 5.13
CA LYS A 115 22.66 12.64 6.40
C LYS A 115 21.88 11.46 6.98
N GLY A 116 20.99 10.82 6.21
CA GLY A 116 20.20 9.69 6.67
C GLY A 116 19.05 10.04 7.61
N ARG A 117 18.68 11.32 7.77
CA ARG A 117 17.56 11.73 8.64
C ARG A 117 16.24 11.66 7.89
N LEU A 118 15.21 11.06 8.49
CA LEU A 118 13.88 10.92 7.90
C LEU A 118 13.28 12.27 7.50
N ARG A 119 12.74 12.33 6.29
CA ARG A 119 12.09 13.50 5.67
C ARG A 119 10.69 13.22 5.20
N TYR A 120 10.39 11.97 4.86
CA TYR A 120 9.06 11.56 4.44
C TYR A 120 8.81 10.12 4.85
N LEU A 121 7.59 9.85 5.31
CA LEU A 121 7.08 8.52 5.59
C LEU A 121 5.69 8.38 4.97
N SER A 122 5.48 7.32 4.20
CA SER A 122 4.15 6.89 3.80
C SER A 122 3.99 5.38 3.88
N VAL A 123 2.75 4.95 4.11
CA VAL A 123 2.35 3.54 4.11
C VAL A 123 1.42 3.31 2.93
N SER A 124 1.58 2.17 2.28
CA SER A 124 0.72 1.74 1.18
C SER A 124 0.19 0.33 1.41
N PHE A 125 -0.97 0.05 0.84
CA PHE A 125 -1.55 -1.28 0.75
C PHE A 125 -1.68 -1.61 -0.73
N ASP A 126 -0.98 -2.62 -1.21
CA ASP A 126 -0.95 -2.97 -2.63
C ASP A 126 -0.65 -1.76 -3.54
N GLY A 127 0.35 -0.96 -3.14
CA GLY A 127 0.76 0.23 -3.88
C GLY A 127 -0.17 1.45 -3.77
N VAL A 128 -1.36 1.34 -3.15
CA VAL A 128 -2.19 2.52 -2.84
C VAL A 128 -1.79 3.12 -1.50
N SER A 129 -1.47 4.42 -1.46
CA SER A 129 -1.16 5.12 -0.20
C SER A 129 -2.36 5.08 0.74
N ILE A 130 -2.16 4.80 2.02
CA ILE A 130 -3.20 4.65 3.05
C ILE A 130 -2.83 5.42 4.31
N GLY A 131 -3.82 5.65 5.19
CA GLY A 131 -3.59 6.34 6.46
C GLY A 131 -2.98 7.74 6.25
N ASN A 132 -2.04 8.10 7.11
CA ASN A 132 -1.34 9.38 7.03
C ASN A 132 0.04 9.18 6.38
N SER A 133 0.45 10.15 5.56
CA SER A 133 1.88 10.40 5.34
C SER A 133 2.34 11.62 6.10
N TYR A 134 3.64 11.64 6.40
CA TYR A 134 4.28 12.62 7.27
C TYR A 134 5.49 13.19 6.56
N ARG A 135 5.67 14.52 6.63
CA ARG A 135 6.92 15.19 6.25
C ARG A 135 7.60 15.78 7.46
N TYR A 136 8.92 15.75 7.46
CA TYR A 136 9.74 16.15 8.59
C TYR A 136 10.74 17.24 8.19
N ASP A 137 10.92 18.23 9.07
CA ASP A 137 11.98 19.22 8.93
C ASP A 137 13.37 18.66 9.33
N SER A 138 14.38 19.52 9.36
CA SER A 138 15.77 19.11 9.65
C SER A 138 16.04 18.77 11.11
N LEU A 139 15.11 19.10 11.99
CA LEU A 139 15.12 18.78 13.41
C LEU A 139 14.32 17.51 13.71
N GLY A 140 13.63 16.95 12.70
CA GLY A 140 12.78 15.77 12.86
C GLY A 140 11.35 16.12 13.29
N CYS A 141 10.95 17.40 13.26
CA CYS A 141 9.60 17.81 13.58
C CYS A 141 8.67 17.61 12.38
N ILE A 142 7.44 17.16 12.63
CA ILE A 142 6.42 17.03 11.60
C ILE A 142 6.02 18.41 11.07
N THR A 143 6.12 18.60 9.77
CA THR A 143 5.73 19.84 9.07
C THR A 143 4.46 19.68 8.24
N GLU A 144 4.16 18.47 7.80
CA GLU A 144 2.98 18.18 6.97
C GLU A 144 2.42 16.81 7.34
N ILE A 145 1.10 16.72 7.45
CA ILE A 145 0.36 15.45 7.57
C ILE A 145 -0.65 15.42 6.45
N LYS A 146 -0.61 14.37 5.62
CA LYS A 146 -1.60 14.14 4.56
C LYS A 146 -2.36 12.85 4.87
N ASP A 147 -3.64 13.00 5.20
CA ASP A 147 -4.57 11.89 5.42
C ASP A 147 -5.16 11.40 4.09
N TYR A 148 -4.65 10.27 3.62
CA TYR A 148 -5.10 9.57 2.43
C TYR A 148 -6.41 8.78 2.64
N SER A 149 -6.84 8.60 3.88
CA SER A 149 -8.11 7.94 4.22
C SER A 149 -9.27 8.92 4.31
N ARG A 150 -8.99 10.23 4.45
CA ARG A 150 -9.98 11.31 4.57
C ARG A 150 -11.17 11.22 3.61
N PRO A 151 -10.99 10.93 2.30
CA PRO A 151 -12.12 10.85 1.36
C PRO A 151 -13.05 9.66 1.61
N TYR A 152 -12.59 8.62 2.32
CA TYR A 152 -13.26 7.32 2.42
C TYR A 152 -13.89 7.15 3.80
N LYS A 153 -15.22 7.28 3.89
CA LYS A 153 -15.96 6.96 5.13
C LYS A 153 -15.95 5.46 5.40
N PHE A 154 -16.05 4.66 4.35
CA PHE A 154 -15.85 3.22 4.41
C PHE A 154 -14.35 2.94 4.31
N LYS A 155 -13.69 2.69 5.45
CA LYS A 155 -12.23 2.61 5.55
C LYS A 155 -11.67 1.29 5.00
N LEU A 156 -10.35 1.23 4.79
CA LEU A 156 -9.65 0.01 4.34
C LEU A 156 -9.92 -1.21 5.24
N ASN A 157 -9.92 -1.05 6.57
CA ASN A 157 -10.20 -2.19 7.46
C ASN A 157 -11.62 -2.74 7.22
N ASN A 158 -12.60 -1.86 7.04
CA ASN A 158 -13.97 -2.27 6.70
C ASN A 158 -14.00 -3.00 5.34
N LEU A 159 -13.19 -2.58 4.37
CA LEU A 159 -13.05 -3.28 3.10
C LEU A 159 -12.46 -4.68 3.29
N ILE A 160 -11.38 -4.82 4.05
CA ILE A 160 -10.76 -6.11 4.35
C ILE A 160 -11.78 -7.05 5.03
N GLU A 161 -12.49 -6.56 6.04
CA GLU A 161 -13.53 -7.31 6.75
C GLU A 161 -14.69 -7.71 5.84
N LYS A 162 -15.18 -6.78 5.01
CA LYS A 162 -16.24 -7.05 4.03
C LYS A 162 -15.81 -8.13 3.04
N MET A 163 -14.62 -8.00 2.47
CA MET A 163 -14.11 -8.96 1.48
C MET A 163 -13.94 -10.35 2.08
N SER A 164 -13.46 -10.43 3.33
CA SER A 164 -13.34 -11.70 4.05
C SER A 164 -14.71 -12.31 4.39
N SER A 165 -15.64 -11.52 4.93
CA SER A 165 -16.93 -12.02 5.44
C SER A 165 -17.95 -12.32 4.35
N GLU A 166 -18.13 -11.44 3.37
CA GLU A 166 -19.15 -11.59 2.33
C GLU A 166 -18.67 -12.43 1.15
N TYR A 167 -17.39 -12.30 0.79
CA TYR A 167 -16.83 -12.91 -0.43
C TYR A 167 -15.82 -14.02 -0.17
N ARG A 168 -15.44 -14.26 1.10
CA ARG A 168 -14.39 -15.22 1.48
C ARG A 168 -13.05 -14.92 0.80
N CYS A 169 -12.80 -13.63 0.56
CA CYS A 169 -11.57 -13.09 -0.01
C CYS A 169 -10.73 -12.48 1.11
N ASP A 170 -9.66 -13.17 1.50
CA ASP A 170 -8.68 -12.61 2.44
C ASP A 170 -7.73 -11.68 1.68
N LEU A 171 -7.95 -10.37 1.81
CA LEU A 171 -7.10 -9.36 1.17
C LEU A 171 -5.68 -9.31 1.74
N LEU A 172 -5.43 -9.87 2.93
CA LEU A 172 -4.07 -9.95 3.47
C LEU A 172 -3.26 -11.06 2.80
N ASN A 173 -3.91 -12.01 2.11
CA ASN A 173 -3.21 -13.01 1.31
C ASN A 173 -2.69 -12.41 -0.01
N LYS A 174 -1.44 -11.94 0.03
CA LYS A 174 -0.74 -11.35 -1.12
C LYS A 174 -0.59 -12.30 -2.32
N ARG A 175 -0.70 -13.62 -2.14
CA ARG A 175 -0.63 -14.59 -3.25
C ARG A 175 -1.91 -14.68 -4.07
N ARG A 176 -3.03 -14.25 -3.50
CA ARG A 176 -4.35 -14.27 -4.17
C ARG A 176 -4.85 -12.88 -4.53
N LEU A 177 -4.40 -11.86 -3.82
CA LEU A 177 -4.71 -10.48 -4.16
C LEU A 177 -3.93 -10.07 -5.41
N VAL A 178 -4.66 -9.76 -6.49
CA VAL A 178 -4.06 -9.26 -7.74
C VAL A 178 -3.87 -7.77 -7.67
N SER A 179 -4.94 -7.03 -7.33
CA SER A 179 -4.83 -5.59 -7.13
C SER A 179 -5.91 -4.99 -6.25
N VAL A 180 -5.57 -3.88 -5.59
CA VAL A 180 -6.49 -2.92 -5.00
C VAL A 180 -6.23 -1.55 -5.61
N HIS A 181 -7.28 -0.97 -6.16
CA HIS A 181 -7.28 0.42 -6.59
C HIS A 181 -8.33 1.21 -5.81
N ARG A 182 -8.12 2.52 -5.73
CA ARG A 182 -9.08 3.44 -5.15
C ARG A 182 -8.98 4.81 -5.80
N SER A 183 -10.08 5.55 -5.79
CA SER A 183 -10.17 6.89 -6.33
C SER A 183 -11.17 7.69 -5.50
N GLU A 184 -10.93 8.99 -5.34
CA GLU A 184 -11.91 9.92 -4.76
C GLU A 184 -13.10 10.17 -5.71
N GLY A 185 -12.95 9.71 -6.96
CA GLY A 185 -14.00 9.64 -7.96
C GLY A 185 -14.30 10.94 -8.69
N GLU A 186 -13.42 11.95 -8.57
CA GLU A 186 -13.59 13.26 -9.20
C GLU A 186 -13.81 13.17 -10.71
N ARG A 187 -13.20 12.19 -11.38
CA ARG A 187 -13.29 12.00 -12.84
C ARG A 187 -14.35 11.00 -13.29
N ASP A 188 -14.88 10.17 -12.40
CA ASP A 188 -15.73 9.02 -12.75
C ASP A 188 -17.09 9.03 -12.02
N LEU A 189 -17.25 8.26 -10.95
CA LEU A 189 -18.46 8.02 -10.16
C LEU A 189 -18.90 9.23 -9.32
N LYS A 190 -18.08 10.29 -9.24
CA LYS A 190 -18.31 11.49 -8.41
C LYS A 190 -18.46 11.17 -6.93
N LYS A 191 -17.88 10.06 -6.51
CA LYS A 191 -17.82 9.56 -5.13
C LYS A 191 -16.63 8.63 -4.98
N PRO A 192 -16.05 8.51 -3.77
CA PRO A 192 -14.94 7.62 -3.52
C PRO A 192 -15.33 6.17 -3.75
N TRP A 193 -14.39 5.35 -4.24
CA TRP A 193 -14.62 3.93 -4.49
C TRP A 193 -13.33 3.10 -4.37
N TYR A 194 -13.52 1.79 -4.17
CA TYR A 194 -12.48 0.76 -4.23
C TYR A 194 -12.75 -0.20 -5.38
N SER A 195 -11.70 -0.64 -6.06
CA SER A 195 -11.71 -1.77 -6.99
C SER A 195 -10.77 -2.83 -6.45
N VAL A 196 -11.25 -4.06 -6.31
CA VAL A 196 -10.47 -5.19 -5.81
C VAL A 196 -10.50 -6.30 -6.86
N PHE A 197 -9.35 -6.83 -7.24
CA PHE A 197 -9.24 -8.03 -8.07
C PHE A 197 -8.60 -9.16 -7.28
N TYR A 198 -9.32 -10.27 -7.15
CA TYR A 198 -8.92 -11.38 -6.29
C TYR A 198 -9.08 -12.71 -7.02
N LEU A 199 -8.02 -13.54 -7.00
CA LEU A 199 -7.99 -14.82 -7.69
C LEU A 199 -8.90 -15.86 -7.03
N GLU A 200 -9.50 -16.72 -7.85
CA GLU A 200 -10.30 -17.86 -7.36
C GLU A 200 -9.46 -18.84 -6.52
N ASN A 201 -8.18 -19.00 -6.86
CA ASN A 201 -7.17 -19.74 -6.10
C ASN A 201 -5.76 -19.25 -6.47
N GLU A 202 -4.73 -19.61 -5.69
CA GLU A 202 -3.35 -19.12 -5.85
C GLU A 202 -2.70 -19.43 -7.21
N ARG A 203 -3.19 -20.43 -7.94
CA ARG A 203 -2.65 -20.84 -9.26
C ARG A 203 -3.61 -20.51 -10.40
N SER A 204 -4.68 -19.78 -10.12
CA SER A 204 -5.68 -19.42 -11.11
C SER A 204 -5.20 -18.26 -11.96
N HIS A 205 -5.48 -18.32 -13.26
CA HIS A 205 -5.46 -17.16 -14.14
C HIS A 205 -6.81 -16.44 -14.17
N TYR A 206 -7.73 -16.80 -13.28
CA TYR A 206 -9.06 -16.21 -13.20
C TYR A 206 -9.38 -15.74 -11.78
N GLY A 207 -10.09 -14.63 -11.71
CA GLY A 207 -10.54 -14.04 -10.46
C GLY A 207 -11.80 -13.22 -10.61
N ASP A 208 -12.27 -12.71 -9.49
CA ASP A 208 -13.42 -11.81 -9.47
C ASP A 208 -12.94 -10.39 -9.20
N ARG A 209 -13.51 -9.43 -9.94
CA ARG A 209 -13.26 -8.00 -9.74
C ARG A 209 -14.49 -7.33 -9.15
N TYR A 210 -14.29 -6.64 -8.04
CA TYR A 210 -15.33 -6.00 -7.24
C TYR A 210 -15.16 -4.49 -7.30
N LEU A 211 -16.24 -3.75 -7.51
CA LEU A 211 -16.31 -2.30 -7.37
C LEU A 211 -17.18 -1.97 -6.15
N ILE A 212 -16.61 -1.30 -5.18
CA ILE A 212 -17.20 -1.03 -3.86
C ILE A 212 -17.24 0.47 -3.61
N ASP A 213 -18.37 0.97 -3.11
CA ASP A 213 -18.54 2.36 -2.71
C ASP A 213 -17.67 2.70 -1.49
N GLY A 214 -16.78 3.69 -1.63
CA GLY A 214 -15.84 4.12 -0.58
C GLY A 214 -16.48 4.97 0.51
N THR A 215 -17.77 5.29 0.39
CA THR A 215 -18.56 5.99 1.41
C THR A 215 -19.43 5.02 2.20
N THR A 216 -20.13 4.11 1.52
CA THR A 216 -21.16 3.25 2.14
C THR A 216 -20.72 1.79 2.32
N GLY A 217 -19.71 1.34 1.57
CA GLY A 217 -19.34 -0.09 1.51
C GLY A 217 -20.27 -0.94 0.64
N GLU A 218 -21.21 -0.33 -0.09
CA GLU A 218 -22.09 -1.03 -1.02
C GLU A 218 -21.28 -1.61 -2.19
N THR A 219 -21.54 -2.85 -2.58
CA THR A 219 -20.99 -3.42 -3.81
C THR A 219 -21.77 -2.91 -5.01
N LEU A 220 -21.14 -2.05 -5.80
CA LEU A 220 -21.75 -1.37 -6.95
C LEU A 220 -21.77 -2.28 -8.18
N TYR A 221 -20.70 -3.05 -8.38
CA TYR A 221 -20.55 -3.91 -9.54
C TYR A 221 -19.59 -5.06 -9.26
N VAL A 222 -19.83 -6.20 -9.92
CA VAL A 222 -18.95 -7.37 -9.86
C VAL A 222 -18.78 -7.92 -11.25
N LEU A 223 -17.53 -8.12 -11.65
CA LEU A 223 -17.16 -8.91 -12.81
C LEU A 223 -16.65 -10.25 -12.30
N LYS A 224 -17.25 -11.32 -12.78
CA LYS A 224 -16.96 -12.69 -12.33
C LYS A 224 -16.06 -13.38 -13.35
N HIS A 225 -15.11 -14.16 -12.86
CA HIS A 225 -14.25 -14.99 -13.69
C HIS A 225 -13.51 -14.19 -14.78
N GLU A 226 -12.95 -13.03 -14.39
CA GLU A 226 -12.09 -12.22 -15.25
C GLU A 226 -10.70 -12.86 -15.33
N GLU A 227 -10.15 -12.92 -16.54
CA GLU A 227 -8.80 -13.40 -16.78
C GLU A 227 -7.76 -12.41 -16.23
N TRP A 228 -6.71 -12.94 -15.63
CA TRP A 228 -5.53 -12.23 -15.19
C TRP A 228 -4.30 -12.77 -15.90
N ASN A 229 -3.61 -11.88 -16.61
CA ASN A 229 -2.35 -12.14 -17.27
C ASN A 229 -1.25 -11.23 -16.68
N GLU A 230 -0.19 -11.83 -16.15
CA GLU A 230 0.94 -11.10 -15.55
C GLU A 230 1.64 -10.14 -16.54
N CYS A 231 1.57 -10.43 -17.84
CA CYS A 231 2.18 -9.60 -18.88
C CYS A 231 1.34 -8.37 -19.28
N GLY A 232 0.20 -8.15 -18.62
CA GLY A 232 -0.85 -7.27 -19.12
C GLY A 232 -1.45 -7.84 -20.39
N SER A 233 -2.75 -7.69 -20.57
CA SER A 233 -3.38 -7.90 -21.86
C SER A 233 -2.88 -6.81 -22.81
N GLY A 234 -1.72 -7.04 -23.42
CA GLY A 234 -1.54 -6.71 -24.85
C GLY A 234 -2.48 -7.55 -25.73
N ASP A 235 -3.63 -7.94 -25.20
CA ASP A 235 -4.62 -8.75 -25.85
C ASP A 235 -5.38 -7.84 -26.81
N LEU A 236 -5.47 -8.27 -28.05
CA LEU A 236 -6.24 -7.59 -29.08
C LEU A 236 -7.68 -7.29 -28.62
N SER A 237 -8.21 -8.06 -27.67
CA SER A 237 -9.55 -7.85 -27.11
C SER A 237 -9.74 -6.48 -26.45
N ASP A 238 -8.79 -5.98 -25.66
CA ASP A 238 -8.86 -4.66 -25.02
C ASP A 238 -8.73 -3.54 -26.05
N PHE A 239 -7.88 -3.74 -27.06
CA PHE A 239 -7.78 -2.84 -28.20
C PHE A 239 -9.09 -2.79 -28.99
N TYR A 240 -9.70 -3.93 -29.31
CA TYR A 240 -10.99 -4.00 -30.01
C TYR A 240 -12.13 -3.43 -29.16
N THR A 241 -12.10 -3.61 -27.85
CA THR A 241 -13.08 -3.05 -26.92
C THR A 241 -12.98 -1.53 -26.91
N THR A 242 -11.77 -0.99 -26.81
CA THR A 242 -11.49 0.45 -26.88
C THR A 242 -11.86 1.01 -28.26
N ALA A 243 -11.53 0.31 -29.36
CA ALA A 243 -11.88 0.71 -30.73
C ALA A 243 -13.40 0.73 -30.96
N LYS A 244 -14.16 -0.11 -30.25
CA LYS A 244 -15.63 -0.09 -30.22
C LYS A 244 -16.21 0.98 -29.28
N GLY A 245 -15.37 1.79 -28.64
CA GLY A 245 -15.77 2.82 -27.68
C GLY A 245 -16.35 2.27 -26.38
N LEU A 246 -16.07 1.00 -26.05
CA LEU A 246 -16.53 0.36 -24.83
C LEU A 246 -15.51 0.56 -23.70
N PRO A 247 -15.98 0.71 -22.45
CA PRO A 247 -15.09 0.87 -21.31
C PRO A 247 -14.37 -0.43 -20.96
N THR A 248 -13.08 -0.33 -20.63
CA THR A 248 -12.25 -1.44 -20.16
C THR A 248 -12.17 -1.48 -18.63
N SER A 249 -12.20 -0.32 -17.98
CA SER A 249 -12.20 -0.22 -16.51
C SER A 249 -13.52 -0.64 -15.88
N ILE A 250 -13.48 -1.15 -14.64
CA ILE A 250 -14.68 -1.66 -13.97
C ILE A 250 -15.70 -0.56 -13.66
N GLU A 251 -15.25 0.63 -13.27
CA GLU A 251 -16.09 1.80 -13.04
C GLU A 251 -16.71 2.31 -14.34
N GLY A 252 -15.96 2.26 -15.45
CA GLY A 252 -16.48 2.54 -16.78
C GLY A 252 -17.56 1.54 -17.20
N LYS A 253 -17.30 0.23 -17.04
CA LYS A 253 -18.26 -0.85 -17.31
C LYS A 253 -19.54 -0.69 -16.48
N TYR A 254 -19.41 -0.35 -15.20
CA TYR A 254 -20.55 -0.06 -14.32
C TYR A 254 -21.38 1.13 -14.82
N LEU A 255 -20.73 2.27 -15.13
CA LEU A 255 -21.41 3.47 -15.64
C LEU A 255 -22.13 3.21 -16.97
N TYR A 256 -21.51 2.43 -17.86
CA TYR A 256 -22.08 2.05 -19.14
C TYR A 256 -23.39 1.25 -18.96
N GLU A 257 -23.38 0.21 -18.13
CA GLU A 257 -24.57 -0.60 -17.85
C GLU A 257 -25.66 0.20 -17.11
N LEU A 258 -25.28 1.09 -16.19
CA LEU A 258 -26.21 1.98 -15.52
C LEU A 258 -26.93 2.92 -16.52
N ASN A 259 -26.18 3.49 -17.47
CA ASN A 259 -26.73 4.37 -18.49
C ASN A 259 -27.66 3.63 -19.46
N LYS A 260 -27.28 2.42 -19.88
CA LYS A 260 -28.10 1.54 -20.72
C LYS A 260 -29.44 1.21 -20.06
N LYS A 261 -29.45 0.86 -18.76
CA LYS A 261 -30.67 0.62 -17.97
C LYS A 261 -31.56 1.86 -17.91
N LYS A 262 -31.00 3.04 -17.64
CA LYS A 262 -31.73 4.33 -17.62
C LYS A 262 -32.39 4.64 -18.96
N GLN A 263 -31.69 4.42 -20.07
CA GLN A 263 -32.25 4.63 -21.42
C GLN A 263 -33.41 3.67 -21.72
N ALA A 264 -33.29 2.39 -21.34
CA ALA A 264 -34.36 1.42 -21.52
C ALA A 264 -35.63 1.77 -20.73
N GLN A 265 -35.48 2.27 -19.50
CA GLN A 265 -36.60 2.73 -18.67
C GLN A 265 -37.30 3.96 -19.27
N LYS A 266 -36.55 4.95 -19.79
CA LYS A 266 -37.11 6.11 -20.48
C LYS A 266 -37.95 5.69 -21.70
N LYS A 267 -37.47 4.73 -22.51
CA LYS A 267 -38.21 4.20 -23.67
C LYS A 267 -39.51 3.48 -23.26
N LYS A 268 -39.50 2.71 -22.17
CA LYS A 268 -40.71 2.05 -21.62
C LYS A 268 -41.73 3.05 -21.06
N GLY A 269 -41.28 4.10 -20.38
CA GLY A 269 -42.14 5.18 -19.88
C GLY A 269 -42.78 6.01 -20.99
N ALA A 270 -42.05 6.29 -22.07
CA ALA A 270 -42.56 7.01 -23.24
C ALA A 270 -43.66 6.21 -23.96
N LYS A 271 -43.49 4.89 -24.16
CA LYS A 271 -44.52 4.02 -24.77
C LYS A 271 -45.82 3.96 -23.94
N LYS A 272 -45.74 3.97 -22.60
CA LYS A 272 -46.94 4.00 -21.73
C LYS A 272 -47.72 5.31 -21.78
N LYS A 273 -47.08 6.45 -22.10
CA LYS A 273 -47.77 7.74 -22.25
C LYS A 273 -48.48 7.90 -23.60
N VAL A 274 -48.05 7.17 -24.64
CA VAL A 274 -48.68 7.22 -25.98
C VAL A 274 -49.93 6.32 -26.05
N GLY A 275 -49.98 5.21 -25.31
CA GLY A 275 -51.14 4.30 -25.29
C GLY A 275 -52.26 4.68 -24.30
N ARG A 276 -52.28 5.92 -23.78
CA ARG A 276 -53.27 6.40 -22.79
C ARG A 276 -53.95 7.69 -23.25
N ARG A 277 -54.11 7.85 -24.56
CA ARG A 277 -54.94 8.86 -25.22
C ARG A 277 -56.05 8.16 -25.99
#